data_AF-A0A378KMV6-F1
#
_entry.id   AF-A0A378KMV6-F1
#
_cell.length_a   1.000
_cell.length_b   1.000
_cell.length_c   1.000
_cell.angle_alpha   90.00
_cell.angle_beta   90.00
_cell.angle_gamma   90.00
#
_symmetry.space_group_name_H-M   'P 1'
#
loop_
_entity.id
_entity.type
_entity.pdbx_description
1 polymer ?
#
loop_
_entity_poly.entity_id
_entity_poly.type
_entity_poly.pdbx_seq_one_letter_code
_entity_poly.pdbx_strand_id
1 'polypeptide(L)'
;MHHKPIQFKDLGLIYPHKICFHEFSGEIHFGERIALIGRNGSGKSTLLKILAGLCSASAGEIKIPQDVLIRAWGAMEQPTDLRTILVF
;
A
#
# COMPACT_ATOMS: atom_id res chain seq x y z
N MET A 1 -17.01 14.94 -3.82
CA MET A 1 -16.24 14.37 -4.96
C MET A 1 -16.02 12.90 -4.63
N HIS A 2 -16.29 11.98 -5.56
CA HIS A 2 -16.09 10.54 -5.32
C HIS A 2 -14.72 10.14 -5.87
N HIS A 3 -13.75 9.93 -4.99
CA HIS A 3 -12.44 9.40 -5.36
C HIS A 3 -12.55 7.90 -5.63
N LYS A 4 -11.96 7.41 -6.72
CA LYS A 4 -11.83 5.96 -6.93
C LYS A 4 -10.94 5.37 -5.83
N PRO A 5 -11.15 4.12 -5.40
CA PRO A 5 -10.28 3.50 -4.42
C PRO A 5 -8.93 3.12 -5.04
N ILE A 6 -7.91 2.98 -4.19
CA ILE A 6 -6.72 2.20 -4.56
C ILE A 6 -7.14 0.73 -4.56
N GLN A 7 -6.82 0.00 -5.62
CA GLN A 7 -7.17 -1.42 -5.73
C GLN A 7 -5.92 -2.29 -5.79
N PHE A 8 -5.96 -3.39 -5.03
CA PHE A 8 -4.99 -4.48 -5.09
C PHE A 8 -5.69 -5.71 -5.68
N LYS A 9 -5.04 -6.35 -6.64
CA LYS A 9 -5.55 -7.59 -7.23
C LYS A 9 -4.45 -8.64 -7.29
N ASP A 10 -4.66 -9.72 -6.55
CA ASP A 10 -3.85 -10.93 -6.51
C ASP A 10 -2.36 -10.64 -6.26
N LEU A 11 -2.09 -9.65 -5.40
CA LEU A 11 -0.74 -9.17 -5.15
C LEU A 11 0.10 -10.23 -4.45
N GLY A 12 1.32 -10.42 -4.95
CA GLY A 12 2.30 -11.33 -4.37
C GLY A 12 3.64 -10.66 -4.12
N LEU A 13 4.27 -11.05 -3.01
CA LEU A 13 5.67 -10.75 -2.72
C LEU A 13 6.41 -12.04 -2.37
N ILE A 14 7.27 -12.45 -3.28
CA ILE A 14 7.95 -13.74 -3.27
C ILE A 14 9.44 -13.51 -3.45
N TYR A 15 10.22 -14.00 -2.50
CA TYR A 15 11.68 -14.09 -2.57
C TYR A 15 12.08 -15.57 -2.73
N PRO A 16 13.29 -15.89 -3.25
CA PRO A 16 13.70 -17.26 -3.53
C PRO A 16 13.52 -18.26 -2.40
N HIS A 17 13.64 -17.82 -1.14
CA HIS A 17 13.51 -18.68 0.04
C HIS A 17 12.31 -18.34 0.94
N LYS A 18 11.43 -17.43 0.50
CA LYS A 18 10.33 -16.95 1.34
C LYS A 18 9.19 -16.33 0.54
N ILE A 19 7.98 -16.83 0.79
CA ILE A 19 6.75 -16.12 0.42
C ILE A 19 6.38 -15.19 1.57
N CYS A 20 6.35 -13.89 1.32
CA CYS A 20 5.94 -12.89 2.32
C CYS A 20 4.42 -12.80 2.40
N PHE A 21 3.77 -12.68 1.24
CA PHE A 21 2.33 -12.75 1.05
C PHE A 21 2.01 -13.13 -0.40
N HIS A 22 0.83 -13.69 -0.63
CA HIS A 22 0.28 -14.04 -1.95
C HIS A 22 -1.23 -13.82 -1.91
N GLU A 23 -1.85 -13.68 -3.08
CA GLU A 23 -3.31 -13.49 -3.23
C GLU A 23 -3.86 -12.33 -2.38
N PHE A 24 -3.06 -11.28 -2.20
CA PHE A 24 -3.49 -10.09 -1.49
C PHE A 24 -4.37 -9.23 -2.41
N SER A 25 -5.66 -9.21 -2.13
CA SER A 25 -6.66 -8.45 -2.88
C SER A 25 -7.47 -7.57 -1.92
N GLY A 26 -7.83 -6.38 -2.36
CA GLY A 26 -8.60 -5.45 -1.54
C GLY A 26 -8.64 -4.05 -2.12
N GLU A 27 -9.35 -3.16 -1.43
CA GLU A 27 -9.51 -1.77 -1.82
C GLU A 27 -9.23 -0.84 -0.63
N ILE A 28 -8.71 0.35 -0.92
CA ILE A 28 -8.58 1.45 0.05
C ILE A 28 -9.41 2.61 -0.46
N HIS A 29 -10.47 2.93 0.26
CA HIS A 29 -11.34 4.06 -0.04
C HIS A 29 -10.79 5.36 0.57
N PHE A 30 -11.22 6.47 -0.02
CA PHE A 30 -10.89 7.79 0.48
C PHE A 30 -11.43 8.00 1.91
N GLY A 31 -10.56 8.49 2.80
CA GLY A 31 -10.88 8.71 4.21
C GLY A 31 -10.69 7.48 5.10
N GLU A 32 -10.38 6.31 4.53
CA GLU A 32 -10.05 5.13 5.32
C GLU A 32 -8.66 5.23 5.94
N ARG A 33 -8.52 4.63 7.12
CA ARG A 33 -7.24 4.44 7.80
C ARG A 33 -7.00 2.95 7.92
N ILE A 34 -5.87 2.50 7.38
CA ILE A 34 -5.50 1.09 7.37
C ILE A 34 -4.20 0.91 8.14
N ALA A 35 -4.13 -0.16 8.93
CA ALA A 35 -2.92 -0.59 9.60
C ALA A 35 -2.42 -1.88 8.97
N LEU A 36 -1.11 -1.97 8.70
CA LEU A 36 -0.48 -3.22 8.30
C LEU A 36 0.03 -3.96 9.52
N ILE A 37 -0.56 -5.12 9.81
CA ILE A 37 -0.19 -5.96 10.95
C ILE A 37 0.42 -7.26 10.44
N GLY A 38 1.49 -7.71 11.08
CA GLY A 38 2.16 -8.96 10.74
C GLY A 38 3.54 -9.08 11.34
N ARG A 39 4.12 -10.28 11.32
CA ARG A 39 5.45 -10.56 11.88
C ARG A 39 6.56 -9.80 11.15
N ASN A 40 7.72 -9.64 11.79
CA ASN A 40 8.88 -9.06 11.13
C ASN A 40 9.26 -9.88 9.88
N GLY A 41 9.55 -9.18 8.79
CA GLY A 41 9.82 -9.79 7.48
C GLY A 41 8.60 -10.36 6.76
N SER A 42 7.36 -10.07 7.17
CA SER A 42 6.14 -10.45 6.44
C SER A 42 5.90 -9.64 5.16
N GLY A 43 6.75 -8.68 4.83
CA GLY A 43 6.63 -7.86 3.61
C GLY A 43 5.93 -6.52 3.78
N LYS A 44 5.53 -6.11 4.99
CA LYS A 44 4.84 -4.82 5.25
C LYS A 44 5.55 -3.61 4.64
N SER A 45 6.79 -3.36 5.04
CA SER A 45 7.58 -2.23 4.51
C SER A 45 7.78 -2.31 3.00
N THR A 46 7.82 -3.51 2.43
CA THR A 46 7.89 -3.70 0.98
C THR A 46 6.56 -3.39 0.31
N LEU A 47 5.41 -3.76 0.92
CA LEU A 47 4.09 -3.35 0.45
C LEU A 47 3.96 -1.82 0.42
N LEU A 48 4.52 -1.11 1.42
CA LEU A 48 4.56 0.37 1.41
C LEU A 48 5.39 0.92 0.26
N LYS A 49 6.54 0.30 -0.02
CA LYS A 49 7.37 0.67 -1.16
C LYS A 49 6.67 0.39 -2.49
N ILE A 50 5.92 -0.70 -2.60
CA ILE A 50 5.11 -1.02 -3.78
C ILE A 50 4.03 0.05 -4.00
N LEU A 51 3.29 0.39 -2.95
CA LEU A 51 2.31 1.49 -2.97
C LEU A 51 2.95 2.81 -3.41
N ALA A 52 4.14 3.13 -2.89
CA ALA A 52 4.87 4.35 -3.25
C ALA A 52 5.52 4.30 -4.65
N GLY A 53 5.37 3.22 -5.42
CA GLY A 53 6.01 3.06 -6.73
C GLY A 53 7.53 2.86 -6.67
N LEU A 54 8.10 2.59 -5.49
CA LEU A 54 9.53 2.38 -5.26
C LEU A 54 9.97 0.92 -5.43
N CYS A 55 9.02 0.01 -5.59
CA CYS A 55 9.27 -1.43 -5.74
C CYS A 55 8.13 -2.05 -6.55
N SER A 56 8.40 -3.12 -7.30
CA SER A 56 7.37 -3.88 -8.00
C SER A 56 6.95 -5.10 -7.19
N ALA A 57 5.67 -5.47 -7.26
CA ALA A 57 5.19 -6.74 -6.76
C ALA A 57 5.76 -7.91 -7.59
N SER A 58 5.88 -9.08 -6.98
CA SER A 58 6.28 -10.30 -7.69
C SER A 58 5.13 -10.89 -8.54
N ALA A 59 3.89 -10.60 -8.18
CA ALA A 59 2.68 -11.02 -8.87
C ALA A 59 1.54 -10.03 -8.62
N GLY A 60 0.50 -10.10 -9.46
CA GLY A 60 -0.69 -9.27 -9.37
C GLY A 60 -0.50 -7.84 -9.87
N GLU A 61 -1.47 -6.98 -9.58
CA GLU A 61 -1.47 -5.57 -9.99
C GLU A 61 -1.95 -4.65 -8.87
N ILE A 62 -1.44 -3.42 -8.89
CA ILE A 62 -1.94 -2.31 -8.08
C ILE A 62 -2.45 -1.20 -9.01
N LYS A 63 -3.67 -0.70 -8.74
CA LYS A 63 -4.26 0.43 -9.45
C LYS A 63 -4.41 1.60 -8.51
N ILE A 64 -3.66 2.66 -8.78
CA ILE A 64 -3.71 3.91 -8.03
C ILE A 64 -4.37 4.96 -8.94
N PRO A 65 -5.49 5.57 -8.52
CA PRO A 65 -6.12 6.66 -9.26
C PRO A 65 -5.19 7.86 -9.42
N GLN A 66 -5.29 8.58 -10.54
CA GLN A 66 -4.42 9.72 -10.85
C GLN A 66 -4.58 10.91 -9.89
N ASP A 67 -5.73 11.01 -9.23
CA ASP A 67 -6.08 12.05 -8.27
C ASP A 67 -5.69 11.70 -6.82
N VAL A 68 -5.02 10.56 -6.61
CA VAL A 68 -4.53 10.12 -5.30
C VAL A 68 -3.04 10.36 -5.18
N LEU A 69 -2.65 11.04 -4.10
CA LEU A 69 -1.25 11.28 -3.77
C LEU A 69 -0.80 10.38 -2.62
N ILE A 70 0.23 9.56 -2.88
CA ILE A 70 0.83 8.68 -1.88
C ILE A 70 2.04 9.38 -1.27
N ARG A 71 2.06 9.51 0.05
CA ARG A 71 3.18 10.07 0.81
C ARG A 71 3.57 9.12 1.93
N ALA A 72 4.85 8.76 1.97
CA ALA A 72 5.43 8.12 3.14
C ALA A 72 5.68 9.20 4.19
N TRP A 73 5.15 9.02 5.40
CA TRP A 73 5.31 9.95 6.50
C TRP A 73 6.25 9.37 7.56
N GLY A 74 7.37 10.05 7.84
CA GLY A 74 8.26 9.71 8.96
C GLY A 74 7.87 10.50 10.21
N ALA A 75 7.81 9.85 11.37
CA ALA A 75 7.39 10.46 12.64
C ALA A 75 7.87 11.91 12.78
N MET A 76 6.97 12.90 12.73
CA MET A 76 7.05 14.23 13.39
C MET A 76 5.98 15.26 12.96
N GLU A 77 5.20 15.11 11.88
CA GLU A 77 4.01 15.97 11.65
C GLU A 77 2.83 15.16 11.09
N GLN A 78 1.58 15.59 11.23
CA GLN A 78 0.45 14.92 10.55
C GLN A 78 0.07 15.75 9.32
N PRO A 79 -0.09 15.15 8.13
CA PRO A 79 -0.60 15.91 7.00
C PRO A 79 -2.01 16.40 7.32
N THR A 80 -2.20 17.71 7.20
CA THR A 80 -3.48 18.41 7.39
C THR A 80 -4.41 18.30 6.18
N ASP A 81 -3.93 17.72 5.07
CA ASP A 81 -4.69 17.53 3.84
C ASP A 81 -5.29 16.11 3.76
N LEU A 82 -6.62 16.05 3.62
CA LEU A 82 -7.42 14.83 3.49
C LEU A 82 -7.15 14.05 2.19
N ARG A 83 -6.38 14.60 1.25
CA ARG A 83 -5.99 13.91 -0.01
C ARG A 83 -4.89 12.87 0.14
N THR A 84 -4.33 12.73 1.34
CA THR A 84 -3.18 11.85 1.59
C THR A 84 -3.64 10.53 2.19
N ILE A 85 -3.34 9.41 1.53
CA ILE A 85 -3.41 8.09 2.19
C ILE A 85 -2.13 7.93 3.00
N LEU A 86 -2.31 7.84 4.32
CA LEU A 86 -1.22 7.62 5.28
C LEU A 86 -0.82 6.16 5.28
N VAL A 87 0.48 5.94 5.16
CA VAL A 87 1.08 4.63 5.10
C VAL A 87 2.08 4.52 6.26
N PHE A 88 1.74 3.77 7.31
CA PHE A 88 2.55 3.50 8.50
C PHE A 88 3.35 2.20 8.38
#